data_AF-A0A9N9SWF7-F1
#
_entry.id   AF-A0A9N9SWF7-F1
#
_cell.length_a   1.000
_cell.length_b   1.000
_cell.length_c   1.000
_cell.angle_alpha   90.00
_cell.angle_beta   90.00
_cell.angle_gamma   90.00
#
_symmetry.space_group_name_H-M   'P 1'
#
loop_
_entity.id
_entity.type
_entity.pdbx_description
1 polymer ?
#
loop_
_entity_poly.entity_id
_entity_poly.type
_entity_poly.pdbx_seq_one_letter_code
_entity_poly.pdbx_strand_id
1 'polypeptide(L)'
;MQFYLETPLFIVFYVSLFLPVTFFLLTIYYMKKNEFYTKVNCWFCNTSSSVLYKDRNSFECIHCTQYNGFKEDGSYNKVIKAQHDISGTKFTSQKTEYYENGLCTYCNNNQQLKIYQLAKFTPINEDNYDIEVEHFRKQLEKAYKLCKKCDQTLKTTLNRKHSWLFGNRLKDLKRRGFAYLNQAKVSKQVNESIFLKFLRVSLIISAAYIVCNILHIRIVYPQININKYLPQVFSPYKSIILDYYNEITNHWTALSTEIYNLNSYFNNYIKINISRLTVVSFISFIFDLILSFGKKIPLIWKIYCSISWIIMSTTLAITFSHMYGTYISFLQVSSLLIFIYIFFMK
;
A
#
# COMPACT_ATOMS: atom_id res chain seq x y z
N MET A 1 2.89 -35.78 -15.52
CA MET A 1 2.65 -36.27 -14.15
C MET A 1 3.65 -35.71 -13.12
N GLN A 2 4.90 -35.44 -13.52
CA GLN A 2 5.96 -34.81 -12.68
C GLN A 2 5.69 -33.34 -12.30
N PHE A 3 4.82 -32.65 -13.04
CA PHE A 3 4.49 -31.23 -12.85
C PHE A 3 3.76 -30.95 -11.52
N TYR A 4 3.08 -31.93 -10.91
CA TYR A 4 2.19 -31.68 -9.76
C TYR A 4 2.80 -31.95 -8.39
N LEU A 5 3.95 -32.64 -8.31
CA LEU A 5 4.66 -32.88 -7.05
C LEU A 5 5.70 -31.80 -6.74
N GLU A 6 6.23 -31.10 -7.76
CA GLU A 6 7.16 -29.99 -7.55
C GLU A 6 6.48 -28.64 -7.33
N THR A 7 5.21 -28.48 -7.69
CA THR A 7 4.49 -27.20 -7.60
C THR A 7 4.36 -26.60 -6.19
N PRO A 8 4.10 -27.36 -5.10
CA PRO A 8 4.03 -26.74 -3.78
C PRO A 8 5.40 -26.29 -3.29
N LEU A 9 6.46 -27.05 -3.56
CA LEU A 9 7.83 -26.70 -3.17
C LEU A 9 8.37 -25.53 -3.99
N PHE A 10 8.02 -25.48 -5.28
CA PHE A 10 8.29 -24.36 -6.18
C PHE A 10 7.58 -23.10 -5.70
N ILE A 11 6.29 -23.18 -5.36
CA ILE A 11 5.53 -22.04 -4.82
C ILE A 11 6.13 -21.57 -3.49
N VAL A 12 6.43 -22.47 -2.54
CA VAL A 12 7.04 -22.10 -1.25
C VAL A 12 8.40 -21.41 -1.44
N PHE A 13 9.23 -21.90 -2.36
CA PHE A 13 10.51 -21.28 -2.73
C PHE A 13 10.33 -19.83 -3.20
N TYR A 14 9.47 -19.60 -4.18
CA TYR A 14 9.26 -18.25 -4.71
C TYR A 14 8.54 -17.32 -3.73
N VAL A 15 7.63 -17.85 -2.92
CA VAL A 15 6.98 -17.11 -1.84
C VAL A 15 8.02 -16.68 -0.80
N SER A 16 8.96 -17.54 -0.41
CA SER A 16 10.05 -17.20 0.52
C SER A 16 11.05 -16.18 -0.03
N LEU A 17 11.24 -16.13 -1.36
CA LEU A 17 12.13 -15.18 -2.03
C LEU A 17 11.46 -13.82 -2.29
N PHE A 18 10.28 -13.83 -2.93
CA PHE A 18 9.64 -12.61 -3.43
C PHE A 18 8.86 -11.84 -2.36
N LEU A 19 8.27 -12.51 -1.36
CA LEU A 19 7.54 -11.79 -0.30
C LEU A 19 8.45 -10.87 0.52
N PRO A 20 9.65 -11.29 0.95
CA PRO A 20 10.55 -10.38 1.67
C PRO A 20 11.04 -9.22 0.80
N VAL A 21 11.34 -9.47 -0.48
CA VAL A 21 11.79 -8.43 -1.41
C VAL A 21 10.69 -7.39 -1.66
N THR A 22 9.47 -7.83 -1.96
CA THR A 22 8.33 -6.92 -2.16
C THR A 22 8.03 -6.14 -0.88
N PHE A 23 8.10 -6.78 0.29
CA PHE A 23 7.92 -6.09 1.57
C PHE A 23 9.03 -5.09 1.86
N PHE A 24 10.29 -5.40 1.51
CA PHE A 24 11.42 -4.49 1.62
C PHE A 24 11.20 -3.23 0.77
N LEU A 25 10.84 -3.42 -0.51
CA LEU A 25 10.54 -2.33 -1.43
C LEU A 25 9.37 -1.47 -0.92
N LEU A 26 8.30 -2.11 -0.41
CA LEU A 26 7.19 -1.41 0.23
C LEU A 26 7.64 -0.63 1.48
N THR A 27 8.54 -1.19 2.29
CA THR A 27 9.06 -0.54 3.48
C THR A 27 9.89 0.68 3.12
N ILE A 28 10.79 0.56 2.14
CA ILE A 28 11.54 1.71 1.58
C ILE A 28 10.57 2.75 1.04
N TYR A 29 9.57 2.33 0.25
CA TYR A 29 8.54 3.23 -0.25
C TYR A 29 7.84 3.97 0.89
N TYR A 30 7.38 3.29 1.94
CA TYR A 30 6.72 3.93 3.07
C TYR A 30 7.64 4.84 3.90
N MET A 31 8.95 4.54 3.94
CA MET A 31 9.95 5.36 4.61
C MET A 31 10.26 6.64 3.83
N LYS A 32 10.33 6.52 2.49
CA LYS A 32 10.70 7.60 1.58
C LYS A 32 9.52 8.32 0.95
N LYS A 33 8.28 7.85 1.13
CA LYS A 33 7.09 8.45 0.49
C LYS A 33 6.96 9.94 0.77
N ASN A 34 7.36 10.40 1.94
CA ASN A 34 7.29 11.80 2.34
C ASN A 34 8.23 12.72 1.54
N GLU A 35 9.26 12.16 0.90
CA GLU A 35 10.21 12.85 0.03
C GLU A 35 9.77 12.84 -1.45
N PHE A 36 8.71 12.08 -1.79
CA PHE A 36 8.19 12.04 -3.16
C PHE A 36 7.13 13.11 -3.39
N TYR A 37 7.09 13.61 -4.63
CA TYR A 37 6.04 14.51 -5.09
C TYR A 37 4.72 13.76 -5.34
N THR A 38 3.62 14.43 -5.04
CA THR A 38 2.27 13.93 -5.27
C THR A 38 1.39 15.04 -5.85
N LYS A 39 0.44 14.67 -6.71
CA LYS A 39 -0.54 15.61 -7.27
C LYS A 39 -1.70 15.78 -6.31
N VAL A 40 -1.95 17.01 -5.89
CA VAL A 40 -3.07 17.41 -5.04
C VAL A 40 -3.95 18.40 -5.78
N ASN A 41 -5.25 18.40 -5.51
CA ASN A 41 -6.18 19.35 -6.10
C ASN A 41 -6.43 20.50 -5.11
N CYS A 42 -6.41 21.74 -5.60
CA CYS A 42 -6.73 22.91 -4.80
C CYS A 42 -8.24 23.02 -4.56
N TRP A 43 -8.65 23.15 -3.30
CA TRP A 43 -10.07 23.27 -2.93
C TRP A 43 -10.74 24.53 -3.51
N PHE A 44 -9.98 25.61 -3.72
CA PHE A 44 -10.51 26.90 -4.15
C PHE A 44 -10.62 27.02 -5.67
N CYS A 45 -9.49 26.85 -6.38
CA CYS A 45 -9.47 27.00 -7.84
C CYS A 45 -9.69 25.69 -8.61
N ASN A 46 -9.74 24.55 -7.93
CA ASN A 46 -9.86 23.22 -8.53
C ASN A 46 -8.74 22.85 -9.52
N THR A 47 -7.62 23.59 -9.52
CA THR A 47 -6.43 23.27 -10.30
C THR A 47 -5.52 22.32 -9.51
N SER A 48 -4.86 21.39 -10.20
CA SER A 48 -3.94 20.45 -9.56
C SER A 48 -2.54 21.06 -9.39
N SER A 49 -1.94 20.86 -8.23
CA SER A 49 -0.57 21.27 -7.92
C SER A 49 0.28 20.06 -7.54
N SER A 50 1.58 20.10 -7.85
CA SER A 50 2.54 19.07 -7.43
C SER A 50 3.23 19.53 -6.16
N VAL A 51 3.13 18.74 -5.09
CA VAL A 51 3.70 19.07 -3.77
C VAL A 51 4.36 17.85 -3.17
N LEU A 52 5.28 18.02 -2.21
CA LEU A 52 5.82 16.88 -1.47
C LEU A 52 4.70 16.16 -0.70
N TYR A 53 4.75 14.83 -0.63
CA TYR A 53 3.70 14.03 0.00
C TYR A 53 3.46 14.40 1.46
N LYS A 54 4.51 14.82 2.19
CA LYS A 54 4.39 15.33 3.56
C LYS A 54 3.54 16.61 3.65
N ASP A 55 3.55 17.44 2.61
CA ASP A 55 2.90 18.75 2.56
C ASP A 55 1.53 18.70 1.85
N ARG A 56 1.04 17.50 1.51
CA ARG A 56 -0.22 17.31 0.76
C ARG A 56 -1.48 17.89 1.42
N ASN A 57 -1.43 18.15 2.73
CA ASN A 57 -2.48 18.83 3.51
C ASN A 57 -1.93 20.10 4.18
N SER A 58 -0.91 20.73 3.62
CA SER A 58 -0.36 21.99 4.12
C SER A 58 0.46 22.65 3.03
N PHE A 59 -0.20 23.11 1.97
CA PHE A 59 0.46 23.77 0.85
C PHE A 59 -0.28 25.03 0.44
N GLU A 60 0.43 25.98 -0.16
CA GLU A 60 -0.17 27.14 -0.80
C GLU A 60 -0.29 26.86 -2.31
N CYS A 61 -1.45 27.15 -2.89
CA CYS A 61 -1.69 26.88 -4.29
C CYS A 61 -0.92 27.88 -5.18
N ILE A 62 -0.10 27.38 -6.10
CA ILE A 62 0.66 28.22 -7.05
C ILE A 62 -0.23 29.04 -8.01
N HIS A 63 -1.50 28.68 -8.15
CA HIS A 63 -2.42 29.32 -9.11
C HIS A 63 -3.28 30.43 -8.49
N CYS A 64 -3.71 30.26 -7.23
CA CYS A 64 -4.64 31.19 -6.57
C CYS A 64 -4.15 31.68 -5.21
N THR A 65 -2.93 31.31 -4.81
CA THR A 65 -2.26 31.67 -3.55
C THR A 65 -3.05 31.34 -2.28
N GLN A 66 -4.13 30.56 -2.40
CA GLN A 66 -4.91 30.11 -1.24
C GLN A 66 -4.24 28.91 -0.56
N TYR A 67 -4.23 28.95 0.77
CA TYR A 67 -3.70 27.87 1.59
C TYR A 67 -4.65 26.66 1.63
N ASN A 68 -4.11 25.47 1.41
CA ASN A 68 -4.79 24.19 1.36
C ASN A 68 -4.25 23.28 2.48
N GLY A 69 -4.87 23.39 3.64
CA GLY A 69 -4.60 22.55 4.80
C GLY A 69 -5.74 22.60 5.79
N PHE A 70 -6.44 21.48 5.94
CA PHE A 70 -7.67 21.40 6.74
C PHE A 70 -7.57 20.30 7.80
N LYS A 71 -8.20 20.54 8.95
CA LYS A 71 -8.49 19.51 9.95
C LYS A 71 -9.70 18.68 9.53
N GLU A 72 -10.00 17.62 10.27
CA GLU A 72 -11.12 16.72 9.97
C GLU A 72 -12.49 17.41 10.05
N ASP A 73 -12.62 18.45 10.87
CA ASP A 73 -13.82 19.31 11.01
C ASP A 73 -13.95 20.34 9.89
N GLY A 74 -12.97 20.43 8.98
CA GLY A 74 -12.93 21.41 7.89
C GLY A 74 -12.33 22.77 8.26
N SER A 75 -11.92 22.99 9.53
CA SER A 75 -11.18 24.19 9.90
C SER A 75 -9.77 24.17 9.29
N TYR A 76 -9.09 25.32 9.20
CA TYR A 76 -7.68 25.31 8.85
C TYR A 76 -6.85 24.57 9.90
N ASN A 77 -5.82 23.84 9.45
CA ASN A 77 -4.86 23.18 10.34
C ASN A 77 -3.73 24.11 10.82
N LYS A 78 -3.75 25.37 10.40
CA LYS A 78 -2.93 26.46 10.92
C LYS A 78 -3.77 27.73 11.08
N VAL A 79 -3.33 28.64 11.94
CA VAL A 79 -3.94 29.96 12.06
C VAL A 79 -3.58 30.80 10.84
N ILE A 80 -4.58 31.34 10.15
CA ILE A 80 -4.37 32.28 9.03
C ILE A 80 -4.44 33.69 9.58
N LYS A 81 -3.28 34.30 9.86
CA LYS A 81 -3.18 35.64 10.49
C LYS A 81 -4.02 36.70 9.75
N ALA A 82 -4.05 36.64 8.42
CA ALA A 82 -4.83 37.57 7.59
C ALA A 82 -6.34 37.54 7.87
N GLN A 83 -6.90 36.44 8.41
CA GLN A 83 -8.32 36.36 8.79
C GLN A 83 -8.63 37.07 10.11
N HIS A 84 -7.62 37.38 10.92
CA HIS A 84 -7.76 38.01 12.23
C HIS A 84 -7.24 39.44 12.26
N ASP A 85 -6.80 39.96 11.11
CA ASP A 85 -6.30 41.32 11.00
C ASP A 85 -7.48 42.30 10.84
N ILE A 86 -7.92 42.85 11.97
CA ILE A 86 -9.01 43.84 12.04
C ILE A 86 -8.48 45.24 11.66
N SER A 87 -7.17 45.42 11.51
CA SER A 87 -6.58 46.72 11.18
C SER A 87 -6.86 47.16 9.72
N GLY A 88 -7.37 46.24 8.88
CA GLY A 88 -7.66 46.44 7.47
C GLY A 88 -9.12 46.75 7.10
N THR A 89 -10.08 46.81 8.05
CA THR A 89 -11.48 47.18 7.73
C THR A 89 -11.65 48.68 7.47
N LYS A 90 -10.97 49.20 6.45
CA LYS A 90 -11.58 50.24 5.62
C LYS A 90 -12.57 49.50 4.73
N PHE A 91 -13.86 49.62 5.05
CA PHE A 91 -14.93 49.30 4.10
C PHE A 91 -14.78 50.23 2.90
N THR A 92 -13.88 49.93 1.98
CA THR A 92 -13.94 50.48 0.65
C THR A 92 -15.16 49.85 0.01
N SER A 93 -16.13 50.70 -0.30
CA SER A 93 -17.25 50.41 -1.18
C SER A 93 -16.70 49.97 -2.54
N GLN A 94 -16.23 48.73 -2.63
CA GLN A 94 -15.93 48.11 -3.90
C GLN A 94 -17.26 47.95 -4.63
N LYS A 95 -17.31 48.60 -5.79
CA LYS A 95 -18.41 48.54 -6.75
C LYS A 95 -19.01 47.16 -6.76
N THR A 96 -20.33 47.09 -6.57
CA THR A 96 -21.17 45.92 -6.82
C THR A 96 -20.83 45.38 -8.20
N GLU A 97 -19.96 44.38 -8.27
CA GLU A 97 -19.85 43.54 -9.45
C GLU A 97 -21.22 42.94 -9.69
N TYR A 98 -21.75 43.17 -10.88
CA TYR A 98 -23.03 42.65 -11.33
C TYR A 98 -22.86 41.13 -11.46
N TYR A 99 -23.14 40.39 -10.39
CA TYR A 99 -23.19 38.93 -10.45
C TYR A 99 -24.41 38.55 -11.30
N GLU A 100 -24.21 38.38 -12.60
CA GLU A 100 -25.22 37.83 -13.49
C GLU A 100 -25.37 36.33 -13.22
N ASN A 101 -26.16 36.00 -12.19
CA ASN A 101 -26.54 34.63 -11.83
C ASN A 101 -27.50 33.96 -12.84
N GLY A 102 -27.72 34.59 -14.01
CA GLY A 102 -28.59 34.11 -15.07
C GLY A 102 -30.10 34.27 -14.80
N LEU A 103 -30.49 34.96 -13.70
CA LEU A 103 -31.88 35.31 -13.42
C LEU A 103 -32.21 36.70 -13.95
N CYS A 104 -33.45 36.92 -14.40
CA CYS A 104 -33.90 38.27 -14.77
C CYS A 104 -34.02 39.17 -13.54
N THR A 105 -33.95 40.49 -13.72
CA THR A 105 -34.00 41.48 -12.65
C THR A 105 -35.21 41.30 -11.72
N TYR A 106 -36.40 41.05 -12.30
CA TYR A 106 -37.61 40.79 -11.51
C TYR A 106 -37.48 39.55 -10.62
N CYS A 107 -36.96 38.44 -11.16
CA CYS A 107 -36.74 37.22 -10.39
C CYS A 107 -35.67 37.40 -9.31
N ASN A 108 -34.60 38.15 -9.60
CA ASN A 108 -33.58 38.50 -8.62
C ASN A 108 -34.17 39.30 -7.45
N ASN A 109 -34.98 40.31 -7.74
CA ASN A 109 -35.67 41.10 -6.71
C ASN A 109 -36.62 40.21 -5.88
N ASN A 110 -37.37 39.30 -6.52
CA ASN A 110 -38.22 38.35 -5.80
C ASN A 110 -37.42 37.42 -4.88
N GLN A 111 -36.24 36.94 -5.30
CA GLN A 111 -35.39 36.13 -4.44
C GLN A 111 -34.84 36.93 -3.24
N GLN A 112 -34.49 38.21 -3.45
CA GLN A 112 -34.09 39.10 -2.36
C GLN A 112 -35.22 39.33 -1.35
N LEU A 113 -36.43 39.62 -1.83
CA LEU A 113 -37.61 39.80 -0.97
C LEU A 113 -37.93 38.52 -0.19
N LYS A 114 -37.83 37.35 -0.83
CA LYS A 114 -38.03 36.06 -0.17
C LYS A 114 -37.03 35.83 0.97
N ILE A 115 -35.74 36.11 0.76
CA ILE A 115 -34.71 36.01 1.80
C ILE A 115 -35.00 37.01 2.94
N TYR A 116 -35.36 38.24 2.59
CA TYR A 116 -35.71 39.28 3.56
C TYR A 116 -36.90 38.88 4.45
N GLN A 117 -37.96 38.31 3.86
CA GLN A 117 -39.12 37.84 4.61
C GLN A 117 -38.78 36.63 5.50
N LEU A 118 -37.99 35.68 4.99
CA LEU A 118 -37.50 34.55 5.80
C LEU A 118 -36.68 35.02 7.00
N ALA A 119 -35.82 36.02 6.82
CA ALA A 119 -35.00 36.57 7.91
C ALA A 119 -35.82 37.30 8.98
N LYS A 120 -37.02 37.76 8.62
CA LYS A 120 -37.97 38.42 9.53
C LYS A 120 -38.97 37.48 10.20
N PHE A 121 -38.89 36.18 9.92
CA PHE A 121 -39.79 35.20 10.51
C PHE A 121 -39.63 35.17 12.04
N THR A 122 -40.77 35.21 12.73
CA THR A 122 -40.87 35.00 14.18
C THR A 122 -41.93 33.94 14.42
N PRO A 123 -41.61 32.85 15.16
CA PRO A 123 -42.59 31.80 15.45
C PRO A 123 -43.72 32.34 16.33
N ILE A 124 -44.91 31.80 16.13
CA ILE A 124 -46.07 32.03 16.99
C ILE A 124 -45.95 31.14 18.24
N ASN A 125 -45.46 29.90 18.06
CA ASN A 125 -45.09 29.01 19.15
C ASN A 125 -43.66 28.46 18.93
N GLU A 126 -42.76 28.74 19.87
CA GLU A 126 -41.37 28.25 19.88
C GLU A 126 -41.30 26.71 19.76
N ASP A 127 -42.22 25.98 20.39
CA ASP A 127 -42.24 24.51 20.37
C ASP A 127 -42.57 23.93 18.98
N ASN A 128 -43.20 24.73 18.12
CA ASN A 128 -43.57 24.34 16.75
C ASN A 128 -42.73 25.06 15.68
N TYR A 129 -41.63 25.69 16.07
CA TYR A 129 -40.77 26.50 15.20
C TYR A 129 -40.50 25.83 13.84
N ASP A 130 -40.06 24.57 13.84
CA ASP A 130 -39.67 23.83 12.63
C ASP A 130 -40.83 23.65 11.64
N ILE A 131 -42.04 23.44 12.17
CA ILE A 131 -43.24 23.26 11.35
C ILE A 131 -43.69 24.60 10.78
N GLU A 132 -43.69 25.64 11.61
CA GLU A 132 -44.12 26.98 11.24
C GLU A 132 -43.18 27.62 10.21
N VAL A 133 -41.87 27.51 10.40
CA VAL A 133 -40.87 28.05 9.47
C VAL A 133 -40.95 27.34 8.12
N GLU A 134 -41.20 26.04 8.10
CA GLU A 134 -41.34 25.28 6.86
C GLU A 134 -42.63 25.62 6.11
N HIS A 135 -43.73 25.83 6.84
CA HIS A 135 -44.99 26.29 6.25
C HIS A 135 -44.84 27.71 5.68
N PHE A 136 -44.20 28.62 6.42
CA PHE A 136 -43.90 29.98 5.97
C PHE A 136 -42.99 29.98 4.74
N ARG A 137 -41.93 29.16 4.74
CA ARG A 137 -41.04 28.97 3.59
C ARG A 137 -41.82 28.52 2.34
N LYS A 138 -42.72 27.55 2.46
CA LYS A 138 -43.57 27.07 1.35
C LYS A 138 -44.50 28.16 0.81
N GLN A 139 -45.04 29.02 1.67
CA GLN A 139 -45.85 30.17 1.23
C GLN A 139 -44.99 31.17 0.43
N LEU A 140 -43.80 31.49 0.93
CA LEU A 140 -42.87 32.39 0.24
C LEU A 140 -42.39 31.83 -1.10
N GLU A 141 -42.18 30.52 -1.21
CA GLU A 141 -41.88 29.85 -2.50
C GLU A 141 -43.00 30.03 -3.54
N LYS A 142 -44.27 29.98 -3.09
CA LYS A 142 -45.42 30.19 -3.98
C LYS A 142 -45.58 31.67 -4.36
N ALA A 143 -45.42 32.58 -3.40
CA ALA A 143 -45.59 34.01 -3.59
C ALA A 143 -44.48 34.62 -4.47
N TYR A 144 -43.22 34.23 -4.22
CA TYR A 144 -42.03 34.75 -4.92
C TYR A 144 -41.50 33.76 -5.96
N LYS A 145 -42.41 33.13 -6.71
CA LYS A 145 -42.05 32.14 -7.74
C LYS A 145 -41.17 32.74 -8.83
N LEU A 146 -40.26 31.92 -9.35
CA LEU A 146 -39.46 32.27 -10.53
C LEU A 146 -40.30 32.16 -11.81
N CYS A 147 -39.95 32.94 -12.82
CA CYS A 147 -40.50 32.74 -14.16
C CYS A 147 -39.96 31.42 -14.76
N LYS A 148 -40.67 30.85 -15.73
CA LYS A 148 -40.33 29.55 -16.33
C LYS A 148 -38.88 29.47 -16.84
N LYS A 149 -38.38 30.55 -17.47
CA LYS A 149 -36.99 30.62 -17.97
C LYS A 149 -35.98 30.61 -16.82
N CYS A 150 -36.20 31.42 -15.79
CA CYS A 150 -35.32 31.52 -14.62
C CYS A 150 -35.32 30.23 -13.78
N ASP A 151 -36.46 29.57 -13.65
CA ASP A 151 -36.58 28.27 -12.97
C ASP A 151 -35.77 27.18 -13.69
N GLN A 152 -35.81 27.15 -15.03
CA GLN A 152 -34.96 26.25 -15.82
C GLN A 152 -33.47 26.55 -15.65
N THR A 153 -33.07 27.83 -15.68
CA THR A 153 -31.68 28.25 -15.42
C THR A 153 -31.22 27.82 -14.03
N LEU A 154 -32.06 28.04 -13.01
CA LEU A 154 -31.79 27.63 -11.64
C LEU A 154 -31.61 26.12 -11.52
N LYS A 155 -32.56 25.32 -12.04
CA LYS A 155 -32.51 23.84 -11.99
C LYS A 155 -31.29 23.29 -12.70
N THR A 156 -30.97 23.80 -13.89
CA THR A 156 -29.79 23.39 -14.65
C THR A 156 -28.51 23.71 -13.88
N THR A 157 -28.45 24.90 -13.29
CA THR A 157 -27.29 25.35 -12.51
C THR A 157 -27.13 24.52 -11.24
N LEU A 158 -28.21 24.28 -10.50
CA LEU A 158 -28.24 23.42 -9.31
C LEU A 158 -27.80 22.01 -9.66
N ASN A 159 -28.37 21.39 -10.69
CA ASN A 159 -28.00 20.03 -11.10
C ASN A 159 -26.52 19.92 -11.46
N ARG A 160 -25.99 20.91 -12.19
CA ARG A 160 -24.56 20.97 -12.52
C ARG A 160 -23.69 21.08 -11.26
N LYS A 161 -24.06 21.95 -10.32
CA LYS A 161 -23.31 22.16 -9.07
C LYS A 161 -23.41 20.95 -8.13
N HIS A 162 -24.59 20.33 -8.01
CA HIS A 162 -24.78 19.10 -7.26
C HIS A 162 -23.93 17.97 -7.83
N SER A 163 -23.98 17.73 -9.15
CA SER A 163 -23.16 16.72 -9.81
C SER A 163 -21.65 16.93 -9.57
N TRP A 164 -21.19 18.19 -9.64
CA TRP A 164 -19.81 18.53 -9.29
C TRP A 164 -19.48 18.26 -7.82
N LEU A 165 -20.37 18.64 -6.89
CA LEU A 165 -20.19 18.41 -5.44
C LEU A 165 -20.15 16.90 -5.13
N PHE A 166 -21.02 16.09 -5.74
CA PHE A 166 -21.03 14.64 -5.61
C PHE A 166 -19.73 14.03 -6.14
N GLY A 167 -19.25 14.46 -7.31
CA GLY A 167 -17.96 14.04 -7.86
C GLY A 167 -16.79 14.33 -6.91
N ASN A 168 -16.79 15.49 -6.26
CA ASN A 168 -15.76 15.85 -5.28
C ASN A 168 -15.90 15.08 -3.96
N ARG A 169 -17.12 14.87 -3.45
CA ARG A 169 -17.35 14.04 -2.25
C ARG A 169 -16.93 12.59 -2.45
N LEU A 170 -17.14 12.02 -3.65
CA LEU A 170 -16.66 10.67 -3.98
C LEU A 170 -15.12 10.60 -3.99
N LYS A 171 -14.44 11.62 -4.53
CA LYS A 171 -12.97 11.73 -4.45
C LYS A 171 -12.49 11.85 -3.01
N ASP A 172 -13.18 12.61 -2.18
CA ASP A 172 -12.85 12.78 -0.76
C ASP A 172 -13.07 11.51 0.05
N LEU A 173 -14.15 10.75 -0.20
CA LEU A 173 -14.38 9.45 0.43
C LEU A 173 -13.27 8.46 0.10
N LYS A 174 -12.86 8.40 -1.17
CA LYS A 174 -11.69 7.60 -1.59
C LYS A 174 -10.43 8.02 -0.82
N ARG A 175 -10.18 9.33 -0.70
CA ARG A 175 -9.03 9.88 0.04
C ARG A 175 -9.07 9.53 1.54
N ARG A 176 -10.24 9.62 2.19
CA ARG A 176 -10.43 9.26 3.60
C ARG A 176 -10.25 7.76 3.84
N GLY A 177 -10.76 6.90 2.95
CA GLY A 177 -10.52 5.45 3.03
C GLY A 177 -9.02 5.11 3.06
N PHE A 178 -8.21 5.78 2.23
CA PHE A 178 -6.75 5.64 2.29
C PHE A 178 -6.11 6.29 3.54
N ALA A 179 -6.74 7.30 4.14
CA ALA A 179 -6.25 7.93 5.37
C ALA A 179 -6.40 7.00 6.58
N TYR A 180 -7.53 6.28 6.72
CA TYR A 180 -7.74 5.29 7.79
C TYR A 180 -6.69 4.16 7.75
N LEU A 181 -6.32 3.69 6.56
CA LEU A 181 -5.23 2.71 6.39
C LEU A 181 -3.86 3.27 6.84
N ASN A 182 -3.66 4.59 6.76
CA ASN A 182 -2.43 5.23 7.21
C ASN A 182 -2.44 5.58 8.71
N GLN A 183 -3.60 5.83 9.31
CA GLN A 183 -3.74 6.23 10.72
C GLN A 183 -3.57 5.06 11.69
N ALA A 184 -3.80 3.82 11.24
CA ALA A 184 -3.48 2.59 11.98
C ALA A 184 -1.96 2.37 12.23
N LYS A 185 -1.08 3.28 11.77
CA LYS A 185 0.38 3.16 11.86
C LYS A 185 1.05 4.04 12.91
N VAL A 186 0.30 4.72 13.79
CA VAL A 186 0.88 5.57 14.85
C VAL A 186 0.45 5.08 16.23
N SER A 187 1.08 4.00 16.70
CA SER A 187 1.31 3.79 18.12
C SER A 187 2.81 3.58 18.34
N LYS A 188 3.36 4.43 19.19
CA LYS A 188 4.78 4.61 19.44
C LYS A 188 5.22 3.60 20.50
N GLN A 189 5.68 2.44 20.04
CA GLN A 189 6.59 1.54 20.76
C GLN A 189 7.59 1.10 19.71
N VAL A 190 8.90 1.06 20.03
CA VAL A 190 9.95 0.64 19.08
C VAL A 190 9.79 -0.87 18.85
N ASN A 191 8.77 -1.21 18.08
CA ASN A 191 8.48 -2.55 17.61
C ASN A 191 9.46 -2.82 16.48
N GLU A 192 10.18 -3.94 16.57
CA GLU A 192 10.98 -4.49 15.47
C GLU A 192 10.22 -4.30 14.15
N SER A 193 10.88 -3.71 13.16
CA SER A 193 10.20 -3.32 11.92
C SER A 193 9.49 -4.55 11.35
N ILE A 194 8.26 -4.37 10.86
CA ILE A 194 7.45 -5.49 10.35
C ILE A 194 8.24 -6.27 9.29
N PHE A 195 9.11 -5.59 8.53
CA PHE A 195 10.04 -6.20 7.59
C PHE A 195 10.98 -7.23 8.24
N LEU A 196 11.61 -6.88 9.36
CA LEU A 196 12.51 -7.78 10.08
C LEU A 196 11.75 -8.99 10.64
N LYS A 197 10.48 -8.83 11.06
CA LYS A 197 9.61 -9.94 11.47
C LYS A 197 9.31 -10.91 10.32
N PHE A 198 9.04 -10.40 9.12
CA PHE A 198 8.81 -11.25 7.95
C PHE A 198 10.07 -11.99 7.52
N LEU A 199 11.19 -11.30 7.51
CA LEU A 199 12.47 -11.90 7.16
C LEU A 199 12.87 -13.01 8.14
N ARG A 200 12.54 -12.82 9.43
CA ARG A 200 12.64 -13.82 10.50
C ARG A 200 11.81 -15.08 10.19
N VAL A 201 10.54 -14.92 9.85
CA VAL A 201 9.65 -16.04 9.49
C VAL A 201 10.13 -16.76 8.23
N SER A 202 10.61 -16.01 7.23
CA SER A 202 11.15 -16.60 5.98
C SER A 202 12.34 -17.52 6.26
N LEU A 203 13.26 -17.12 7.15
CA LEU A 203 14.40 -17.96 7.54
C LEU A 203 13.98 -19.28 8.21
N ILE A 204 12.97 -19.23 9.08
CA ILE A 204 12.45 -20.44 9.76
C ILE A 204 11.83 -21.40 8.73
N ILE A 205 11.05 -20.87 7.79
CA ILE A 205 10.42 -21.67 6.72
C ILE A 205 11.50 -22.29 5.82
N SER A 206 12.52 -21.51 5.42
CA SER A 206 13.63 -22.00 4.61
C SER A 206 14.43 -23.09 5.32
N ALA A 207 14.73 -22.91 6.61
CA ALA A 207 15.42 -23.92 7.41
C ALA A 207 14.60 -25.21 7.52
N ALA A 208 13.31 -25.11 7.82
CA ALA A 208 12.40 -26.26 7.88
C ALA A 208 12.31 -27.00 6.53
N TYR A 209 12.25 -26.26 5.43
CA TYR A 209 12.24 -26.82 4.07
C TYR A 209 13.52 -27.62 3.77
N ILE A 210 14.69 -27.07 4.12
CA ILE A 210 15.98 -27.76 3.92
C ILE A 210 16.03 -29.04 4.76
N VAL A 211 15.64 -28.98 6.04
CA VAL A 211 15.60 -30.16 6.93
C VAL A 211 14.68 -31.25 6.37
N CYS A 212 13.47 -30.90 5.92
CA CYS A 212 12.53 -31.87 5.35
C CYS A 212 13.11 -32.57 4.10
N ASN A 213 13.85 -31.85 3.26
CA ASN A 213 14.49 -32.42 2.08
C ASN A 213 15.65 -33.36 2.44
N ILE A 214 16.51 -32.97 3.39
CA ILE A 214 17.63 -33.81 3.84
C ILE A 214 17.14 -35.10 4.49
N LEU A 215 16.08 -35.01 5.30
CA LEU A 215 15.46 -36.17 5.96
C LEU A 215 14.60 -37.03 5.01
N HIS A 216 14.55 -36.68 3.71
CA HIS A 216 13.71 -37.35 2.72
C HIS A 216 12.22 -37.47 3.14
N ILE A 217 11.71 -36.48 3.89
CA ILE A 217 10.31 -36.45 4.32
C ILE A 217 9.46 -36.17 3.08
N ARG A 218 8.83 -37.23 2.56
CA ARG A 218 7.90 -37.13 1.44
C ARG A 218 6.56 -36.61 1.94
N ILE A 219 6.32 -35.32 1.77
CA ILE A 219 4.99 -34.75 1.99
C ILE A 219 4.13 -35.13 0.77
N VAL A 220 3.25 -36.10 0.95
CA VAL A 220 2.27 -36.48 -0.08
C VAL A 220 1.15 -35.45 -0.05
N TYR A 221 1.21 -34.50 -0.99
CA TYR A 221 0.10 -33.57 -1.19
C TYR A 221 -1.00 -34.27 -1.99
N PRO A 222 -2.28 -34.10 -1.63
CA PRO A 222 -3.37 -34.51 -2.50
C PRO A 222 -3.24 -33.76 -3.83
N GLN A 223 -3.43 -34.46 -4.94
CA GLN A 223 -3.43 -33.88 -6.28
C GLN A 223 -4.60 -32.89 -6.40
N ILE A 224 -4.33 -31.61 -6.15
CA ILE A 224 -5.32 -30.54 -6.28
C ILE A 224 -5.30 -30.08 -7.74
N ASN A 225 -6.42 -30.24 -8.44
CA ASN A 225 -6.59 -29.65 -9.76
C ASN A 225 -6.71 -28.13 -9.62
N ILE A 226 -5.59 -27.43 -9.75
CA ILE A 226 -5.47 -25.97 -9.59
C ILE A 226 -6.46 -25.23 -10.50
N ASN A 227 -6.77 -25.78 -11.68
CA ASN A 227 -7.73 -25.16 -12.62
C ASN A 227 -9.15 -25.07 -12.04
N LYS A 228 -9.50 -25.90 -11.04
CA LYS A 228 -10.79 -25.84 -10.35
C LYS A 228 -10.89 -24.68 -9.36
N TYR A 229 -9.75 -24.22 -8.84
CA TYR A 229 -9.67 -23.21 -7.78
C TYR A 229 -9.09 -21.89 -8.27
N LEU A 230 -8.49 -21.85 -9.46
CA LEU A 230 -7.94 -20.64 -10.05
C LEU A 230 -9.11 -19.76 -10.54
N PRO A 231 -9.32 -18.57 -9.97
CA PRO A 231 -10.39 -17.68 -10.41
C PRO A 231 -10.20 -17.31 -11.89
N GLN A 232 -11.28 -17.25 -12.68
CA GLN A 232 -11.24 -16.82 -14.09
C GLN A 232 -10.55 -15.46 -14.29
N VAL A 233 -10.54 -14.61 -13.26
CA VAL A 233 -9.84 -13.32 -13.20
C VAL A 233 -8.33 -13.45 -13.49
N PHE A 234 -7.71 -14.59 -13.18
CA PHE A 234 -6.29 -14.83 -13.43
C PHE A 234 -6.00 -15.46 -14.80
N SER A 235 -7.04 -15.84 -15.55
CA SER A 235 -6.89 -16.43 -16.89
C SER A 235 -6.06 -15.59 -17.88
N PRO A 236 -6.17 -14.24 -17.91
CA PRO A 236 -5.37 -13.41 -18.81
C PRO A 236 -3.87 -13.42 -18.47
N TYR A 237 -3.51 -13.69 -17.22
CA TYR A 237 -2.12 -13.71 -16.75
C TYR A 237 -1.48 -15.10 -16.87
N LYS A 238 -2.25 -16.12 -17.27
CA LYS A 238 -1.78 -17.50 -17.38
C LYS A 238 -0.63 -17.64 -18.38
N SER A 239 -0.73 -16.98 -19.54
CA SER A 239 0.35 -16.97 -20.54
C SER A 239 1.61 -16.31 -19.98
N ILE A 240 1.47 -15.15 -19.35
CA ILE A 240 2.59 -14.42 -18.72
C ILE A 240 3.29 -15.30 -17.69
N ILE A 241 2.53 -15.97 -16.81
CA ILE A 241 3.10 -16.87 -15.79
C ILE A 241 3.83 -18.05 -16.44
N LEU A 242 3.26 -18.61 -17.52
CA LEU A 242 3.85 -19.72 -18.24
C LEU A 242 5.14 -19.31 -18.97
N ASP A 243 5.17 -18.12 -19.56
CA ASP A 243 6.34 -17.57 -20.24
C ASP A 243 7.48 -17.35 -19.24
N TYR A 244 7.19 -16.76 -18.07
CA TYR A 244 8.15 -16.65 -16.97
C TYR A 244 8.67 -18.01 -16.50
N TYR A 245 7.78 -18.99 -16.33
CA TYR A 245 8.16 -20.34 -15.93
C TYR A 245 9.10 -21.00 -16.95
N ASN A 246 8.79 -20.86 -18.24
CA ASN A 246 9.59 -21.41 -19.33
C ASN A 246 10.96 -20.75 -19.39
N GLU A 247 11.03 -19.42 -19.30
CA GLU A 247 12.30 -18.69 -19.29
C GLU A 247 13.19 -19.13 -18.13
N ILE A 248 12.64 -19.21 -16.91
CA ILE A 248 13.37 -19.67 -15.74
C ILE A 248 13.88 -21.11 -15.93
N THR A 249 13.03 -21.99 -16.48
CA THR A 249 13.40 -23.39 -16.73
C THR A 249 14.54 -23.47 -17.74
N ASN A 250 14.50 -22.68 -18.81
CA ASN A 250 15.57 -22.62 -19.82
C ASN A 250 16.89 -22.12 -19.24
N HIS A 251 16.85 -21.11 -18.36
CA HIS A 251 18.06 -20.63 -17.68
C HIS A 251 18.61 -21.69 -16.72
N TRP A 252 17.74 -22.41 -16.01
CA TRP A 252 18.14 -23.49 -15.12
C TRP A 252 18.79 -24.66 -15.88
N THR A 253 18.25 -25.04 -17.05
CA THR A 253 18.82 -26.10 -17.88
C THR A 253 20.16 -25.70 -18.48
N ALA A 254 20.32 -24.46 -18.93
CA ALA A 254 21.60 -23.93 -19.40
C ALA A 254 22.67 -24.00 -18.30
N LEU A 255 22.37 -23.48 -17.10
CA LEU A 255 23.26 -23.55 -15.94
C LEU A 255 23.61 -25.00 -15.55
N SER A 256 22.62 -25.90 -15.56
CA SER A 256 22.83 -27.32 -15.26
C SER A 256 23.79 -27.97 -16.25
N THR A 257 23.75 -27.56 -17.52
CA THR A 257 24.64 -28.06 -18.58
C THR A 257 26.07 -27.57 -18.38
N GLU A 258 26.25 -26.30 -18.01
CA GLU A 258 27.57 -25.75 -17.67
C GLU A 258 28.19 -26.46 -16.45
N ILE A 259 27.38 -26.74 -15.42
CA ILE A 259 27.82 -27.49 -14.23
C ILE A 259 28.20 -28.93 -14.59
N TYR A 260 27.45 -29.57 -15.49
CA TYR A 260 27.79 -30.91 -15.97
C TYR A 260 29.15 -30.91 -16.67
N ASN A 261 29.41 -29.93 -17.53
CA ASN A 261 30.71 -29.76 -18.18
C ASN A 261 31.82 -29.45 -17.18
N LEU A 262 31.56 -28.64 -16.16
CA LEU A 262 32.52 -28.35 -15.10
C LEU A 262 32.87 -29.62 -14.30
N ASN A 263 31.89 -30.47 -14.04
CA ASN A 263 32.06 -31.73 -13.31
C ASN A 263 32.93 -32.75 -14.04
N SER A 264 33.14 -32.66 -15.36
CA SER A 264 34.05 -33.56 -16.06
C SER A 264 35.52 -33.34 -15.67
N TYR A 265 35.85 -32.20 -15.07
CA TYR A 265 37.20 -31.89 -14.58
C TYR A 265 37.45 -32.33 -13.13
N PHE A 266 36.42 -32.77 -12.40
CA PHE A 266 36.55 -33.20 -11.00
C PHE A 266 36.64 -34.73 -10.86
N ASN A 267 37.30 -35.19 -9.80
CA ASN A 267 37.41 -36.61 -9.49
C ASN A 267 36.04 -37.19 -9.07
N ASN A 268 35.81 -38.49 -9.29
CA ASN A 268 34.51 -39.16 -9.07
C ASN A 268 33.94 -39.07 -7.64
N TYR A 269 34.77 -38.68 -6.66
CA TYR A 269 34.37 -38.54 -5.27
C TYR A 269 33.69 -37.21 -4.92
N ILE A 270 33.87 -36.18 -5.74
CA ILE A 270 33.34 -34.83 -5.51
C ILE A 270 32.76 -34.29 -6.81
N LYS A 271 31.46 -33.99 -6.81
CA LYS A 271 30.81 -33.31 -7.94
C LYS A 271 30.12 -32.05 -7.45
N ILE A 272 30.26 -30.95 -8.18
CA ILE A 272 29.49 -29.73 -7.94
C ILE A 272 28.04 -29.98 -8.36
N ASN A 273 27.11 -29.62 -7.50
CA ASN A 273 25.68 -29.70 -7.76
C ASN A 273 25.01 -28.43 -7.25
N ILE A 274 24.62 -27.54 -8.16
CA ILE A 274 23.82 -26.38 -7.80
C ILE A 274 22.35 -26.80 -7.84
N SER A 275 21.86 -27.24 -6.70
CA SER A 275 20.46 -27.59 -6.51
C SER A 275 19.63 -26.37 -6.11
N ARG A 276 18.30 -26.47 -6.20
CA ARG A 276 17.40 -25.41 -5.70
C ARG A 276 17.63 -25.13 -4.20
N LEU A 277 18.05 -26.14 -3.43
CA LEU A 277 18.35 -26.02 -2.00
C LEU A 277 19.60 -25.15 -1.75
N THR A 278 20.60 -25.23 -2.63
CA THR A 278 21.80 -24.40 -2.62
C THR A 278 21.45 -22.91 -2.79
N VAL A 279 20.47 -22.62 -3.65
CA VAL A 279 19.97 -21.25 -3.86
C VAL A 279 19.23 -20.76 -2.60
N VAL A 280 18.36 -21.60 -2.01
CA VAL A 280 17.64 -21.28 -0.76
C VAL A 280 18.60 -20.96 0.38
N SER A 281 19.65 -21.77 0.57
CA SER A 281 20.60 -21.56 1.66
C SER A 281 21.39 -20.27 1.47
N PHE A 282 21.75 -19.91 0.24
CA PHE A 282 22.44 -18.67 -0.06
C PHE A 282 21.57 -17.43 0.18
N ILE A 283 20.31 -17.45 -0.26
CA ILE A 283 19.35 -16.36 0.02
C ILE A 283 19.13 -16.22 1.54
N SER A 284 19.02 -17.35 2.23
CA SER A 284 18.85 -17.38 3.68
C SER A 284 20.08 -16.81 4.42
N PHE A 285 21.29 -17.06 3.91
CA PHE A 285 22.49 -16.38 4.40
C PHE A 285 22.39 -14.85 4.29
N ILE A 286 21.96 -14.33 3.13
CA ILE A 286 21.79 -12.88 2.92
C ILE A 286 20.74 -12.30 3.85
N PHE A 287 19.63 -13.00 4.05
CA PHE A 287 18.60 -12.59 5.01
C PHE A 287 19.13 -12.56 6.45
N ASP A 288 19.86 -13.59 6.89
CA ASP A 288 20.46 -13.62 8.22
C ASP A 288 21.49 -12.49 8.42
N LEU A 289 22.27 -12.18 7.38
CA LEU A 289 23.21 -11.06 7.36
C LEU A 289 22.49 -9.71 7.54
N ILE A 290 21.35 -9.50 6.84
CA ILE A 290 20.51 -8.30 6.99
C ILE A 290 19.94 -8.19 8.42
N LEU A 291 19.43 -9.28 9.02
CA LEU A 291 18.95 -9.27 10.41
C LEU A 291 20.08 -8.98 11.40
N SER A 292 21.27 -9.49 11.13
CA SER A 292 22.44 -9.35 11.99
C SER A 292 22.89 -7.89 12.12
N PHE A 293 22.64 -7.04 11.12
CA PHE A 293 22.87 -5.59 11.25
C PHE A 293 21.84 -4.89 12.16
N GLY A 294 20.62 -5.42 12.24
CA GLY A 294 19.52 -4.81 13.02
C GLY A 294 19.45 -5.21 14.49
N LYS A 295 20.04 -6.35 14.89
CA LYS A 295 19.91 -6.89 16.25
C LYS A 295 21.12 -6.60 17.16
N LYS A 296 20.82 -6.27 18.43
CA LYS A 296 21.79 -6.24 19.55
C LYS A 296 22.11 -7.67 20.05
N ILE A 297 22.49 -8.57 19.15
CA ILE A 297 22.98 -9.91 19.50
C ILE A 297 24.51 -9.86 19.70
N PRO A 298 25.09 -10.60 20.66
CA PRO A 298 26.55 -10.68 20.79
C PRO A 298 27.21 -11.19 19.51
N LEU A 299 28.36 -10.61 19.14
CA LEU A 299 29.07 -10.88 17.89
C LEU A 299 29.28 -12.39 17.63
N ILE A 300 29.59 -13.15 18.67
CA ILE A 300 29.83 -14.59 18.57
C ILE A 300 28.63 -15.36 18.01
N TRP A 301 27.41 -14.98 18.38
CA TRP A 301 26.19 -15.62 17.87
C TRP A 301 25.90 -15.24 16.42
N LYS A 302 26.21 -14.00 16.01
CA LYS A 302 26.12 -13.59 14.59
C LYS A 302 27.06 -14.42 13.71
N ILE A 303 28.27 -14.64 14.21
CA ILE A 303 29.28 -15.47 13.54
C ILE A 303 28.79 -16.92 13.42
N TYR A 304 28.26 -17.52 14.50
CA TYR A 304 27.72 -18.88 14.45
C TYR A 304 26.57 -19.05 13.45
N CYS A 305 25.61 -18.12 13.40
CA CYS A 305 24.52 -18.17 12.42
C CYS A 305 25.04 -18.05 10.98
N SER A 306 25.95 -17.11 10.74
CA SER A 306 26.58 -16.91 9.41
C SER A 306 27.36 -18.16 8.96
N ILE A 307 28.16 -18.74 9.85
CA ILE A 307 28.92 -19.98 9.58
C ILE A 307 27.97 -21.14 9.29
N SER A 308 26.84 -21.25 10.00
CA SER A 308 25.86 -22.32 9.78
C SER A 308 25.29 -22.28 8.35
N TRP A 309 24.94 -21.09 7.85
CA TRP A 309 24.46 -20.92 6.48
C TRP A 309 25.55 -21.09 5.42
N ILE A 310 26.80 -20.73 5.73
CA ILE A 310 27.96 -20.98 4.85
C ILE A 310 28.19 -22.48 4.72
N ILE A 311 28.27 -23.21 5.83
CA ILE A 311 28.39 -24.68 5.85
C ILE A 311 27.24 -25.31 5.07
N MET A 312 26.01 -24.84 5.26
CA MET A 312 24.85 -25.35 4.53
C MET A 312 24.98 -25.12 3.02
N SER A 313 25.35 -23.91 2.60
CA SER A 313 25.45 -23.57 1.18
C SER A 313 26.57 -24.30 0.47
N THR A 314 27.73 -24.46 1.11
CA THR A 314 28.87 -25.17 0.53
C THR A 314 28.62 -26.67 0.48
N THR A 315 28.04 -27.26 1.52
CA THR A 315 27.74 -28.70 1.54
C THR A 315 26.57 -29.07 0.63
N LEU A 316 25.58 -28.19 0.41
CA LEU A 316 24.52 -28.40 -0.58
C LEU A 316 24.99 -28.15 -2.02
N ALA A 317 26.05 -27.37 -2.22
CA ALA A 317 26.65 -27.14 -3.54
C ALA A 317 27.52 -28.31 -4.02
N ILE A 318 27.77 -29.30 -3.16
CA ILE A 318 28.71 -30.40 -3.43
C ILE A 318 28.00 -31.74 -3.17
N THR A 319 28.06 -32.63 -4.15
CA THR A 319 27.67 -34.04 -3.99
C THR A 319 28.89 -34.84 -3.58
N PHE A 320 28.82 -35.43 -2.39
CA PHE A 320 29.86 -36.27 -1.82
C PHE A 320 29.59 -37.75 -2.13
N SER A 321 30.64 -38.57 -2.14
CA SER A 321 30.50 -40.02 -2.25
C SER A 321 29.66 -40.60 -1.10
N HIS A 322 29.07 -41.78 -1.33
CA HIS A 322 28.19 -42.45 -0.36
C HIS A 322 28.83 -42.64 1.03
N MET A 323 30.17 -42.77 1.09
CA MET A 323 30.90 -42.90 2.37
C MET A 323 30.83 -41.65 3.24
N TYR A 324 30.77 -40.46 2.64
CA TYR A 324 30.75 -39.18 3.36
C TYR A 324 29.35 -38.55 3.43
N GLY A 325 28.40 -39.02 2.62
CA GLY A 325 27.05 -38.45 2.52
C GLY A 325 26.32 -38.40 3.87
N THR A 326 26.34 -39.49 4.64
CA THR A 326 25.66 -39.57 5.95
C THR A 326 26.24 -38.60 6.98
N TYR A 327 27.57 -38.46 7.03
CA TYR A 327 28.25 -37.49 7.90
C TYR A 327 27.91 -36.05 7.53
N ILE A 328 27.86 -35.74 6.24
CA ILE A 328 27.50 -34.41 5.73
C ILE A 328 26.03 -34.09 6.05
N SER A 329 25.11 -35.03 5.84
CA SER A 329 23.70 -34.84 6.20
C SER A 329 23.51 -34.61 7.71
N PHE A 330 24.25 -35.34 8.56
CA PHE A 330 24.24 -35.11 10.00
C PHE A 330 24.74 -33.71 10.37
N LEU A 331 25.84 -33.26 9.76
CA LEU A 331 26.40 -31.91 9.96
C LEU A 331 25.40 -30.82 9.54
N GLN A 332 24.71 -31.01 8.41
CA GLN A 332 23.70 -30.08 7.91
C GLN A 332 22.49 -29.97 8.85
N VAL A 333 21.94 -31.10 9.31
CA VAL A 333 20.81 -31.08 10.25
C VAL A 333 21.22 -30.46 11.58
N SER A 334 22.40 -30.80 12.10
CA SER A 334 22.90 -30.27 13.36
C SER A 334 23.11 -28.75 13.30
N SER A 335 23.66 -28.21 12.21
CA SER A 335 23.86 -26.77 12.05
C SER A 335 22.54 -26.00 11.96
N LEU A 336 21.51 -26.55 11.30
CA LEU A 336 20.18 -25.94 11.25
C LEU A 336 19.44 -25.98 12.58
N LEU A 337 19.55 -27.09 13.33
CA LEU A 337 18.96 -27.18 14.66
C LEU A 337 19.58 -26.17 15.63
N ILE A 338 20.90 -25.99 15.58
CA ILE A 338 21.60 -24.97 16.35
C ILE A 338 21.14 -23.57 15.94
N PHE A 339 21.04 -23.29 14.63
CA PHE A 339 20.53 -22.01 14.13
C PHE A 339 19.11 -21.72 14.65
N ILE A 340 18.19 -22.69 14.53
CA ILE A 340 16.81 -22.57 15.01
C ILE A 340 16.79 -22.33 16.53
N TYR A 341 17.57 -23.09 17.30
CA TYR A 341 17.67 -22.94 18.75
C TYR A 341 18.10 -21.52 19.17
N ILE A 342 19.15 -20.98 18.53
CA ILE A 342 19.65 -19.60 18.78
C ILE A 342 18.55 -18.57 18.48
N PHE A 343 17.72 -18.84 17.49
CA PHE A 343 16.69 -17.94 16.99
C PHE A 343 15.41 -17.94 17.84
N PHE A 344 15.14 -19.02 18.59
CA PHE A 344 14.00 -19.16 19.50
C PHE A 344 14.33 -18.81 20.95
N MET A 345 15.57 -19.00 21.40
CA MET A 345 15.98 -18.70 22.78
C MET A 345 16.26 -17.21 23.04
N LYS A 346 16.13 -16.33 22.04
CA LYS A 346 16.35 -14.88 22.11
C LYS A 346 15.41 -14.13 21.17
#